data_AF-A0A8H7AAR2-F1
#
_entry.id   AF-A0A8H7AAR2-F1
#
_cell.length_a   1.000
_cell.length_b   1.000
_cell.length_c   1.000
_cell.angle_alpha   90.00
_cell.angle_beta   90.00
_cell.angle_gamma   90.00
#
_symmetry.space_group_name_H-M   'P 1'
#
loop_
_entity.id
_entity.type
_entity.pdbx_description
1 polymer ?
#
loop_
_entity_poly.entity_id
_entity_poly.type
_entity_poly.pdbx_seq_one_letter_code
_entity_poly.pdbx_strand_id
1 'polypeptide(L)'
;MASSTHSKLPANQYDFVFVSGGTAGLVVACRLSENPEFQVLVLEAGNNHLDNARINIPAGWSAVLGSNIDWAFETSPQECVLLLAVLILLAFS
;
A
#
# COMPACT_ATOMS: atom_id res chain seq x y z
N MET A 1 -10.57 -19.84 0.22
CA MET A 1 -11.68 -18.87 0.16
C MET A 1 -11.65 -18.08 1.47
N ALA A 2 -11.13 -16.86 1.45
CA ALA A 2 -11.05 -16.01 2.64
C ALA A 2 -12.46 -15.56 3.03
N SER A 3 -12.90 -15.91 4.23
CA SER A 3 -14.15 -15.44 4.82
C SER A 3 -14.15 -13.91 4.84
N SER A 4 -15.12 -13.28 4.18
CA SER A 4 -15.23 -11.83 4.01
C SER A 4 -15.33 -11.14 5.38
N THR A 5 -14.24 -10.46 5.77
CA THR A 5 -13.95 -9.90 7.09
C THR A 5 -14.95 -8.85 7.60
N HIS A 6 -15.88 -8.36 6.77
CA HIS A 6 -16.88 -7.36 7.19
C HIS A 6 -17.75 -7.83 8.36
N SER A 7 -17.93 -9.15 8.54
CA SER A 7 -18.66 -9.72 9.69
C SER A 7 -17.86 -9.77 11.00
N LYS A 8 -16.58 -9.38 10.99
CA LYS A 8 -15.68 -9.38 12.16
C LYS A 8 -15.46 -8.00 12.77
N LEU A 9 -15.91 -6.92 12.13
CA LEU A 9 -15.88 -5.61 12.75
C LEU A 9 -16.92 -5.60 13.87
N PRO A 10 -16.56 -5.24 15.11
CA PRO A 10 -17.56 -5.04 16.15
C PRO A 10 -18.54 -3.97 15.68
N ALA A 11 -19.82 -4.13 16.01
CA ALA A 11 -20.86 -3.14 15.73
C ALA A 11 -20.72 -1.92 16.64
N ASN A 12 -19.58 -1.23 16.52
CA ASN A 12 -19.20 -0.08 17.31
C ASN A 12 -19.29 1.19 16.46
N GLN A 13 -19.51 2.31 17.14
CA GLN A 13 -19.37 3.62 16.54
C GLN A 13 -17.88 4.01 16.52
N TYR A 14 -17.41 4.58 15.41
CA TYR A 14 -16.06 5.08 15.25
C TYR A 14 -16.12 6.59 15.00
N ASP A 15 -15.25 7.35 15.67
CA ASP A 15 -15.14 8.80 15.49
C ASP A 15 -14.38 9.14 14.20
N PHE A 16 -13.39 8.30 13.85
CA PHE A 16 -12.56 8.47 12.67
C PHE A 16 -12.39 7.15 11.92
N VAL A 17 -12.55 7.21 10.60
CA VAL A 17 -12.32 6.07 9.70
C VAL A 17 -11.31 6.47 8.63
N PHE A 18 -10.18 5.77 8.59
CA PHE A 18 -9.13 5.93 7.59
C PHE A 18 -9.19 4.78 6.59
N VAL A 19 -9.28 5.10 5.30
CA VAL A 19 -9.24 4.10 4.21
C VAL A 19 -7.83 3.98 3.65
N SER A 20 -6.85 3.85 4.55
CA SER A 20 -5.45 3.53 4.22
C SER A 20 -4.66 3.28 5.50
N GLY A 21 -3.94 2.17 5.54
CA GLY A 21 -2.87 1.84 6.49
C GLY A 21 -1.47 2.19 5.96
N GLY A 22 -1.38 3.13 5.01
CA GLY A 22 -0.10 3.66 4.52
C GLY A 22 0.50 4.73 5.44
N THR A 23 1.63 5.31 5.03
CA THR A 23 2.43 6.25 5.82
C THR A 23 1.61 7.41 6.41
N ALA A 24 0.84 8.12 5.58
CA ALA A 24 0.04 9.25 6.06
C ALA A 24 -1.14 8.80 6.95
N GLY A 25 -1.85 7.74 6.55
CA GLY A 25 -3.01 7.23 7.28
C GLY A 25 -2.63 6.77 8.68
N LEU A 26 -1.56 5.98 8.83
CA LEU A 26 -1.10 5.50 10.13
C LEU A 26 -0.49 6.60 11.01
N VAL A 27 0.18 7.61 10.44
CA VAL A 27 0.71 8.72 11.23
C VAL A 27 -0.42 9.48 11.94
N VAL A 28 -1.49 9.81 11.21
CA VAL A 28 -2.63 10.53 11.80
C VAL A 28 -3.44 9.62 12.72
N ALA A 29 -3.73 8.39 12.29
CA ALA A 29 -4.47 7.43 13.11
C ALA A 29 -3.75 7.14 14.44
N CYS A 30 -2.43 6.97 14.41
CA CYS A 30 -1.61 6.76 15.61
C CYS A 30 -1.77 7.94 16.58
N ARG A 31 -1.62 9.18 16.09
CA ARG A 31 -1.76 10.38 16.93
C ARG A 31 -3.16 10.52 17.54
N LEU A 32 -4.22 10.25 16.76
CA LEU A 32 -5.58 10.31 17.28
C LEU A 32 -5.86 9.20 18.31
N SER A 33 -5.29 8.02 18.10
CA SER A 33 -5.46 6.87 19.00
C SER A 33 -4.77 7.03 20.37
N GLU A 34 -3.89 8.02 20.54
CA GLU A 34 -3.32 8.37 21.84
C GLU A 34 -4.39 8.91 22.81
N ASN A 35 -5.49 9.48 22.29
CA ASN A 35 -6.64 9.87 23.12
C ASN A 35 -7.61 8.68 23.28
N PRO A 36 -7.79 8.15 24.51
CA PRO A 36 -8.69 7.01 24.75
C PRO A 36 -10.17 7.32 24.51
N GLU A 37 -10.56 8.59 24.41
CA GLU A 37 -11.94 8.99 24.09
C GLU A 37 -12.30 8.74 22.62
N PHE A 38 -11.32 8.62 21.72
CA PHE A 38 -11.56 8.42 20.30
C PHE A 38 -11.50 6.95 19.90
N GLN A 39 -12.51 6.48 19.17
CA GLN A 39 -12.50 5.19 18.48
C GLN A 39 -12.05 5.40 17.02
N VAL A 40 -10.88 4.88 16.67
CA VAL A 40 -10.27 5.03 15.35
C VAL A 40 -10.27 3.70 14.60
N LEU A 41 -10.82 3.68 13.39
CA LEU A 41 -10.79 2.54 12.48
C LEU A 41 -9.83 2.82 11.33
N VAL A 42 -8.95 1.86 11.02
CA VAL A 42 -8.11 1.87 9.83
C VAL A 42 -8.48 0.68 8.96
N LEU A 43 -8.82 0.95 7.71
CA LEU A 43 -9.07 -0.04 6.67
C LEU A 43 -7.87 -0.02 5.71
N GLU A 44 -7.17 -1.15 5.65
CA GLU A 44 -6.03 -1.37 4.77
C GLU A 44 -6.33 -2.53 3.83
N ALA A 45 -6.04 -2.34 2.55
CA ALA A 45 -6.30 -3.35 1.52
C ALA A 45 -5.23 -4.46 1.53
N GLY A 46 -3.99 -4.10 1.90
CA GLY A 46 -2.89 -5.05 2.06
C GLY A 46 -2.99 -5.89 3.32
N ASN A 47 -2.09 -6.88 3.41
CA ASN A 47 -1.95 -7.71 4.62
C ASN A 47 -0.99 -7.07 5.62
N ASN A 48 -1.04 -7.53 6.87
CA ASN A 48 0.00 -7.22 7.84
C ASN A 48 1.31 -7.93 7.45
N HIS A 49 2.40 -7.16 7.43
CA HIS A 49 3.73 -7.63 7.02
C HIS A 49 4.83 -7.40 8.07
N LEU A 50 4.47 -7.22 9.35
CA LEU A 50 5.44 -6.99 10.44
C LEU A 50 6.54 -8.08 10.53
N ASP A 51 6.26 -9.30 10.11
CA ASP A 51 7.21 -10.43 10.16
C ASP A 51 7.86 -10.77 8.80
N ASN A 52 7.68 -9.92 7.78
CA ASN A 52 8.18 -10.19 6.43
C ASN A 52 9.62 -9.72 6.24
N ALA A 53 10.56 -10.66 6.14
CA ALA A 53 11.98 -10.38 5.92
C ALA A 53 12.27 -9.60 4.62
N ARG A 54 11.43 -9.72 3.58
CA ARG A 54 11.59 -8.96 2.32
C ARG A 54 11.34 -7.46 2.51
N ILE A 55 10.61 -7.09 3.57
CA ILE A 55 10.29 -5.71 3.94
C ILE A 55 11.23 -5.21 5.04
N ASN A 56 11.46 -6.02 6.06
CA ASN A 56 12.23 -5.61 7.24
C ASN A 56 13.74 -5.51 6.99
N ILE A 57 14.27 -6.24 6.00
CA ILE A 57 15.67 -6.15 5.61
C ILE A 57 15.78 -5.18 4.43
N PRO A 58 16.50 -4.04 4.56
CA PRO A 58 16.56 -3.05 3.49
C PRO A 58 17.03 -3.59 2.14
N ALA A 59 17.94 -4.58 2.13
CA ALA A 59 18.41 -5.23 0.90
C ALA A 59 17.35 -6.10 0.20
N GLY A 60 16.23 -6.40 0.85
CA GLY A 60 15.15 -7.24 0.32
C GLY A 60 14.12 -6.51 -0.55
N TRP A 61 14.20 -5.17 -0.67
CA TRP A 61 13.17 -4.34 -1.30
C TRP A 61 12.83 -4.76 -2.74
N SER A 62 13.83 -5.18 -3.53
CA SER A 62 13.63 -5.57 -4.93
C SER A 62 12.76 -6.81 -5.09
N ALA A 63 12.70 -7.69 -4.08
CA ALA A 63 11.86 -8.87 -4.08
C ALA A 63 10.36 -8.57 -3.84
N VAL A 64 10.02 -7.31 -3.55
CA VAL A 64 8.65 -6.84 -3.35
C VAL A 64 8.02 -6.35 -4.65
N LEU A 65 8.83 -5.85 -5.59
CA LEU A 65 8.37 -5.36 -6.90
C LEU A 65 7.64 -6.46 -7.67
N GLY A 66 6.43 -6.17 -8.18
CA GLY A 66 5.61 -7.13 -8.92
C GLY A 66 5.07 -8.30 -8.10
N SER A 67 5.28 -8.31 -6.78
CA SER A 67 4.68 -9.30 -5.88
C SER A 67 3.24 -8.94 -5.52
N ASN A 68 2.58 -9.77 -4.72
CA ASN A 68 1.24 -9.51 -4.19
C ASN A 68 1.16 -8.36 -3.15
N ILE A 69 2.30 -7.73 -2.83
CA ILE A 69 2.40 -6.56 -1.94
C ILE A 69 2.45 -5.27 -2.77
N ASP A 70 2.85 -5.36 -4.04
CA ASP A 70 2.88 -4.26 -4.99
C ASP A 70 1.47 -4.07 -5.59
N TRP A 71 1.02 -2.83 -5.68
CA TRP A 71 -0.23 -2.50 -6.36
C TRP A 71 -0.14 -2.74 -7.87
N ALA A 72 1.08 -2.74 -8.42
CA ALA A 72 1.36 -3.05 -9.82
C ALA A 72 0.49 -2.27 -10.82
N PHE A 73 0.19 -0.99 -10.50
CA PHE A 73 -0.58 -0.14 -11.39
C PHE A 73 0.19 0.13 -12.68
N GLU A 74 -0.48 -0.10 -13.81
CA GLU A 74 0.05 0.24 -15.12
C GLU A 74 -0.45 1.63 -15.53
N THR A 75 0.45 2.40 -16.16
CA THR A 75 0.07 3.68 -16.76
C THR A 75 -0.47 3.46 -18.17
N SER A 76 -1.23 4.43 -18.68
CA SER A 76 -1.49 4.48 -20.12
C SER A 76 -0.17 4.70 -20.88
N PRO A 77 -0.05 4.22 -22.13
CA PRO A 77 1.12 4.48 -22.96
C PRO A 77 1.48 5.98 -23.01
N GLN A 78 2.75 6.30 -22.79
CA GLN A 78 3.28 7.67 -22.81
C GLN A 78 4.07 7.87 -24.11
N GLU A 79 3.56 8.67 -25.04
CA GLU A 79 4.19 8.89 -26.36
C GLU A 79 5.64 9.37 -26.25
N CYS A 80 5.94 10.27 -25.31
CA CYS A 80 7.29 10.81 -25.11
C CYS A 80 8.30 9.76 -24.61
N VAL A 81 7.86 8.74 -23.87
CA VAL A 81 8.73 7.66 -23.37
C VAL A 81 8.96 6.61 -24.46
N LEU A 82 7.94 6.33 -25.28
CA LEU A 82 8.05 5.41 -26.42
C LEU A 82 9.00 5.94 -27.50
N LEU A 83 8.93 7.24 -27.81
CA LEU A 83 9.83 7.87 -28.79
C LEU A 83 11.29 7.85 -28.31
N LEU A 84 11.53 8.05 -27.01
CA LEU A 84 12.88 8.00 -26.45
C LEU A 84 13.45 6.57 -26.45
N ALA A 85 12.64 5.56 -26.14
CA ALA A 85 13.07 4.16 -26.20
C ALA A 85 13.44 3.73 -27.63
N VAL A 86 12.65 4.15 -28.63
CA VAL A 86 12.96 3.90 -30.05
C VAL A 86 14.22 4.64 -30.48
N LEU A 87 14.40 5.90 -30.07
CA LEU A 87 15.61 6.68 -30.39
C LEU A 87 16.87 6.10 -29.75
N ILE A 88 16.80 5.62 -28.49
CA ILE A 88 17.92 4.95 -27.82
C ILE A 88 18.25 3.63 -28.53
N LEU A 89 17.26 2.83 -28.89
CA LEU A 89 17.47 1.56 -29.60
C LEU A 89 18.04 1.75 -31.02
N LEU A 90 17.64 2.81 -31.72
CA LEU A 90 18.19 3.16 -33.04
C LEU A 90 19.57 3.85 -32.98
N ALA A 91 19.96 4.42 -31.83
CA ALA A 91 21.27 5.05 -31.65
C ALA A 91 22.39 4.06 -31.31
N PHE A 92 22.05 2.79 -31.03
CA PHE A 92 22.99 1.71 -30.75
C PHE A 92 23.04 0.63 -31.86
N SER A 93 22.50 0.94 -33.04
CA SER A 93 22.57 0.14 -34.27
C SER A 93 23.30 0.87 -35.38
#